data_AF-A0A9E1SNB9-F1
#
_entry.id   AF-A0A9E1SNB9-F1
#
_cell.length_a   1.000
_cell.length_b   1.000
_cell.length_c   1.000
_cell.angle_alpha   90.00
_cell.angle_beta   90.00
_cell.angle_gamma   90.00
#
_symmetry.space_group_name_H-M   'P 1'
#
loop_
_entity.id
_entity.type
_entity.pdbx_description
1 polymer ?
#
loop_
_entity_poly.entity_id
_entity_poly.type
_entity_poly.pdbx_seq_one_letter_code
_entity_poly.pdbx_strand_id
1 'polypeptide(L)'
;MYKFELPLNERTKKIISIEEIFTRFDNQISLFGPFSEFTCFRLFFNICTVASRSDIKIEITQELNKLIAKKTLIKKTKKNSDQINKLITTRKVLLKANIPQGSFFGDDQFLQEIRTASLTPTGIVGIDLPRLQQWSQKVNAKNKKKYFKEKIAPYRPIFTAITDYLTIMRDSITLKN
;
A
#
# COMPACT_ATOMS: atom_id res chain seq x y z
N MET A 1 19.35 0.78 -20.17
CA MET A 1 19.30 -0.63 -19.72
C MET A 1 17.95 -0.89 -19.08
N TYR A 2 17.15 -1.80 -19.63
CA TYR A 2 15.85 -2.16 -19.05
C TYR A 2 16.06 -3.14 -17.88
N LYS A 3 15.25 -3.02 -16.83
CA LYS A 3 15.28 -3.91 -15.65
C LYS A 3 13.91 -4.56 -15.50
N PHE A 4 13.90 -5.88 -15.26
CA PHE A 4 12.68 -6.66 -15.07
C PHE A 4 12.79 -7.43 -13.76
N GLU A 5 11.71 -7.47 -12.98
CA GLU A 5 11.58 -8.31 -11.79
C GLU A 5 10.60 -9.44 -12.09
N LEU A 6 11.04 -10.69 -11.90
CA LEU A 6 10.19 -11.88 -12.04
C LEU A 6 9.99 -12.52 -10.66
N PRO A 7 8.79 -12.46 -10.07
CA PRO A 7 8.52 -13.16 -8.83
C PRO A 7 8.55 -14.68 -9.06
N LEU A 8 9.37 -15.39 -8.29
CA LEU A 8 9.53 -16.85 -8.41
C LEU A 8 8.47 -17.65 -7.65
N ASN A 9 7.57 -16.97 -6.92
CA ASN A 9 6.45 -17.59 -6.22
C ASN A 9 5.30 -16.58 -6.04
N GLU A 10 4.09 -17.10 -5.83
CA GLU A 10 2.88 -16.28 -5.71
C GLU A 10 2.92 -15.34 -4.49
N ARG A 11 3.62 -15.71 -3.41
CA ARG A 11 3.78 -14.83 -2.23
C ARG A 11 4.57 -13.57 -2.59
N THR A 12 5.73 -13.74 -3.23
CA THR A 12 6.56 -12.61 -3.70
C THR A 12 5.80 -11.77 -4.74
N LYS A 13 5.08 -12.41 -5.66
CA LYS A 13 4.22 -11.72 -6.63
C LYS A 13 3.18 -10.86 -5.95
N LYS A 14 2.48 -11.39 -4.93
CA LYS A 14 1.51 -10.66 -4.13
C LYS A 14 2.14 -9.46 -3.41
N ILE A 15 3.29 -9.64 -2.76
CA ILE A 15 4.01 -8.57 -2.05
C ILE A 15 4.41 -7.45 -3.02
N ILE A 16 4.99 -7.77 -4.18
CA ILE A 16 5.36 -6.79 -5.22
C ILE A 16 4.12 -6.08 -5.77
N SER A 17 3.04 -6.82 -6.06
CA SER A 17 1.78 -6.23 -6.55
C SER A 17 1.20 -5.22 -5.55
N ILE A 18 1.32 -5.49 -4.25
CA ILE A 18 0.87 -4.58 -3.21
C ILE A 18 1.75 -3.33 -3.13
N GLU A 19 3.08 -3.48 -3.19
CA GLU A 19 4.01 -2.35 -3.28
C GLU A 19 3.63 -1.43 -4.44
N GLU A 20 3.34 -2.00 -5.61
CA GLU A 20 2.94 -1.26 -6.80
C GLU A 20 1.64 -0.47 -6.58
N ILE A 21 0.61 -1.09 -6.00
CA ILE A 21 -0.67 -0.44 -5.70
C ILE A 21 -0.47 0.79 -4.79
N PHE A 22 0.31 0.64 -3.71
CA PHE A 22 0.60 1.75 -2.80
C PHE A 22 1.45 2.84 -3.47
N THR A 23 2.43 2.45 -4.26
CA THR A 23 3.30 3.38 -5.01
C THR A 23 2.48 4.20 -6.01
N ARG A 24 1.55 3.55 -6.73
CA ARG A 24 0.61 4.24 -7.63
C ARG A 24 -0.27 5.23 -6.88
N PHE A 25 -0.72 4.89 -5.68
CA PHE A 25 -1.51 5.80 -4.85
C PHE A 25 -0.68 7.03 -4.45
N ASP A 26 0.55 6.85 -3.99
CA ASP A 26 1.43 7.96 -3.60
C ASP A 26 1.78 8.87 -4.77
N ASN A 27 2.05 8.29 -5.94
CA ASN A 27 2.28 9.04 -7.17
C ASN A 27 1.04 9.85 -7.57
N GLN A 28 -0.15 9.25 -7.48
CA GLN A 28 -1.41 9.94 -7.79
C GLN A 28 -1.67 11.12 -6.84
N ILE A 29 -1.33 10.98 -5.56
CA ILE A 29 -1.44 12.05 -4.57
C ILE A 29 -0.40 13.16 -4.81
N SER A 30 0.81 12.80 -5.23
CA SER A 30 1.86 13.74 -5.57
C SER A 30 1.44 14.60 -6.77
N LEU A 31 1.08 13.94 -7.87
CA LEU A 31 0.72 14.52 -9.17
C LEU A 31 -0.77 14.87 -9.29
N PHE A 32 -1.42 15.20 -8.18
CA PHE A 32 -2.87 15.42 -8.14
C PHE A 32 -3.29 16.55 -9.08
N GLY A 33 -4.02 16.20 -10.12
CA GLY A 33 -4.56 17.08 -11.14
C GLY A 33 -6.05 16.81 -11.36
N PRO A 34 -6.60 17.22 -12.51
CA PRO A 34 -7.98 16.95 -12.88
C PRO A 34 -8.30 15.45 -12.81
N PHE A 35 -9.45 15.11 -12.25
CA PHE A 35 -9.93 13.73 -12.10
C PHE A 35 -9.05 12.80 -11.24
N SER A 36 -8.03 13.33 -10.56
CA SER A 36 -7.15 12.48 -9.73
C SER A 36 -7.89 11.79 -8.59
N GLU A 37 -8.96 12.40 -8.06
CA GLU A 37 -9.78 11.85 -7.00
C GLU A 37 -10.40 10.49 -7.35
N PHE A 38 -10.87 10.31 -8.59
CA PHE A 38 -11.51 9.06 -9.03
C PHE A 38 -10.50 7.90 -8.99
N THR A 39 -9.28 8.17 -9.46
CA THR A 39 -8.18 7.21 -9.39
C THR A 39 -7.76 6.95 -7.93
N CYS A 40 -7.70 7.98 -7.10
CA CYS A 40 -7.40 7.82 -5.67
C CYS A 40 -8.44 6.98 -4.93
N PHE A 41 -9.75 7.17 -5.18
CA PHE A 41 -10.80 6.33 -4.60
C PHE A 41 -10.67 4.87 -5.05
N ARG A 42 -10.45 4.62 -6.35
CA ARG A 42 -10.24 3.26 -6.87
C ARG A 42 -9.03 2.58 -6.21
N LEU A 43 -7.89 3.27 -6.14
CA LEU A 43 -6.68 2.75 -5.50
C LEU A 43 -6.87 2.55 -3.99
N PHE A 44 -7.57 3.46 -3.31
CA PHE A 44 -7.92 3.32 -1.90
C PHE A 44 -8.75 2.05 -1.66
N PHE A 45 -9.78 1.80 -2.46
CA PHE A 45 -10.58 0.58 -2.34
C PHE A 45 -9.81 -0.69 -2.64
N ASN A 46 -8.90 -0.66 -3.62
CA ASN A 46 -7.97 -1.77 -3.88
C ASN A 46 -7.10 -2.06 -2.65
N ILE A 47 -6.55 -1.02 -2.03
CA ILE A 47 -5.72 -1.14 -0.82
C ILE A 47 -6.51 -1.73 0.33
N CYS A 48 -7.71 -1.20 0.62
CA CYS A 48 -8.59 -1.76 1.64
C CYS A 48 -8.86 -3.24 1.35
N THR A 49 -9.18 -3.59 0.11
CA THR A 49 -9.55 -4.94 -0.30
C THR A 49 -8.39 -5.93 -0.19
N VAL A 50 -7.17 -5.52 -0.50
CA VAL A 50 -5.99 -6.39 -0.36
C VAL A 50 -5.54 -6.46 1.10
N ALA A 51 -5.58 -5.36 1.83
CA ALA A 51 -5.19 -5.33 3.24
C ALA A 51 -6.13 -6.10 4.15
N SER A 52 -7.44 -6.10 3.86
CA SER A 52 -8.47 -6.73 4.68
C SER A 52 -8.68 -8.23 4.42
N ARG A 53 -8.55 -8.68 3.17
CA ARG A 53 -8.94 -10.07 2.82
C ARG A 53 -7.83 -11.09 3.01
N SER A 54 -6.58 -10.66 3.14
CA SER A 54 -5.46 -11.50 2.72
C SER A 54 -4.44 -11.81 3.81
N ASP A 55 -4.79 -11.65 5.09
CA ASP A 55 -3.90 -11.81 6.24
C ASP A 55 -2.50 -11.19 6.00
N ILE A 56 -2.44 -10.13 5.19
CA ILE A 56 -1.17 -9.63 4.67
C ILE A 56 -0.26 -9.15 5.80
N LYS A 57 -0.85 -8.64 6.89
CA LYS A 57 -0.13 -8.29 8.10
C LYS A 57 0.64 -9.48 8.66
N ILE A 58 0.01 -10.65 8.72
CA ILE A 58 0.62 -11.89 9.23
C ILE A 58 1.69 -12.36 8.25
N GLU A 59 1.35 -12.43 6.96
CA GLU A 59 2.29 -12.87 5.92
C GLU A 59 3.57 -12.03 5.88
N ILE A 60 3.44 -10.69 5.81
CA ILE A 60 4.61 -9.81 5.78
C ILE A 60 5.38 -9.84 7.10
N THR A 61 4.71 -10.01 8.26
CA THR A 61 5.38 -10.22 9.54
C THR A 61 6.24 -11.48 9.52
N GLN A 62 5.73 -12.59 8.98
CA GLN A 62 6.48 -13.84 8.85
C GLN A 62 7.68 -13.68 7.91
N GLU A 63 7.51 -12.98 6.78
CA GLU A 63 8.60 -12.71 5.84
C GLU A 63 9.68 -11.79 6.43
N LEU A 64 9.30 -10.78 7.22
CA LEU A 64 10.25 -9.98 8.00
C LEU A 64 11.04 -10.85 8.99
N ASN A 65 10.39 -11.78 9.70
CA ASN A 65 11.08 -12.69 10.63
C ASN A 65 12.12 -13.56 9.92
N LYS A 66 11.76 -14.15 8.77
CA LYS A 66 12.67 -14.97 7.96
C LYS A 66 13.85 -14.15 7.45
N LEU A 67 13.61 -12.94 6.96
CA LEU A 67 14.66 -12.07 6.46
C LEU A 67 15.61 -11.61 7.56
N ILE A 68 15.09 -11.27 8.75
CA ILE A 68 15.90 -10.96 9.93
C ILE A 68 16.79 -12.16 10.30
N ALA A 69 16.22 -13.37 10.41
CA ALA A 69 16.98 -14.57 10.75
C ALA A 69 18.08 -14.88 9.73
N LYS A 70 17.79 -14.74 8.43
CA LYS A 70 18.79 -14.90 7.36
C LYS A 70 19.89 -13.85 7.46
N LYS A 71 19.53 -12.59 7.73
CA LYS A 71 20.48 -11.47 7.88
C LYS A 71 21.34 -11.58 9.15
N THR A 72 20.88 -12.25 10.20
CA THR A 72 21.69 -12.49 11.41
C THR A 72 22.79 -13.54 11.19
N LEU A 73 22.67 -14.40 10.18
CA LEU A 73 23.65 -15.44 9.87
C LEU A 73 24.81 -14.95 8.97
N ILE A 74 24.66 -13.80 8.31
CA ILE A 74 25.70 -13.23 7.46
C ILE A 74 26.69 -12.37 8.28
N LYS A 75 27.86 -12.09 7.69
CA LYS A 75 28.93 -11.31 8.34
C LYS A 75 28.38 -10.01 8.94
N LYS A 76 28.70 -9.77 10.21
CA LYS A 76 28.33 -8.54 10.91
C LYS A 76 29.11 -7.36 10.32
N THR A 77 28.40 -6.51 9.60
CA THR A 77 28.88 -5.21 9.10
C THR A 77 27.95 -4.12 9.64
N LYS A 78 28.40 -2.86 9.60
CA LYS A 78 27.55 -1.71 9.97
C LYS A 78 26.27 -1.70 9.14
N LYS A 79 26.39 -1.83 7.81
CA LYS A 79 25.26 -1.92 6.87
C LYS A 79 24.27 -3.03 7.25
N ASN A 80 24.75 -4.24 7.51
CA ASN A 80 23.87 -5.37 7.86
C ASN A 80 23.17 -5.14 9.21
N SER A 81 23.88 -4.57 10.18
CA SER A 81 23.32 -4.25 11.51
C SER A 81 22.22 -3.19 11.40
N ASP A 82 22.43 -2.15 10.60
CA ASP A 82 21.44 -1.09 10.36
C ASP A 82 20.19 -1.64 9.65
N GLN A 83 20.37 -2.51 8.64
CA GLN A 83 19.25 -3.18 7.97
C GLN A 83 18.45 -4.08 8.92
N ILE A 84 19.11 -4.84 9.80
CA ILE A 84 18.44 -5.68 10.81
C ILE A 84 17.64 -4.81 11.78
N ASN A 85 18.24 -3.74 12.30
CA ASN A 85 17.57 -2.81 13.22
C ASN A 85 16.35 -2.14 12.58
N LYS A 86 16.46 -1.77 11.30
CA LYS A 86 15.34 -1.24 10.50
C LYS A 86 14.21 -2.26 10.42
N LEU A 87 14.50 -3.51 10.01
CA LEU A 87 13.50 -4.59 9.92
C LEU A 87 12.83 -4.87 11.28
N ILE A 88 13.59 -4.90 12.37
CA ILE A 88 13.05 -5.10 13.73
C ILE A 88 12.10 -3.97 14.11
N THR A 89 12.48 -2.72 13.83
CA THR A 89 11.66 -1.54 14.12
C THR A 89 10.37 -1.56 13.31
N THR A 90 10.47 -1.80 12.01
CA THR A 90 9.31 -1.88 11.11
C THR A 90 8.37 -3.01 11.51
N ARG A 91 8.89 -4.19 11.87
CA ARG A 91 8.09 -5.29 12.43
C ARG A 91 7.35 -4.88 13.71
N LYS A 92 8.02 -4.19 14.65
CA LYS A 92 7.38 -3.70 15.89
C LYS A 92 6.22 -2.75 15.60
N VAL A 93 6.41 -1.81 14.67
CA VAL A 93 5.35 -0.86 14.25
C VAL A 93 4.19 -1.60 13.61
N LEU A 94 4.47 -2.53 12.69
CA LEU A 94 3.44 -3.32 12.01
C LEU A 94 2.61 -4.14 13.00
N LEU A 95 3.25 -4.82 13.96
CA LEU A 95 2.55 -5.62 14.97
C LEU A 95 1.56 -4.78 15.78
N LYS A 96 1.95 -3.56 16.17
CA LYS A 96 1.12 -2.60 16.91
C LYS A 96 0.01 -1.95 16.07
N ALA A 97 0.13 -1.97 14.74
CA ALA A 97 -0.83 -1.33 13.87
C ALA A 97 -2.21 -1.99 13.95
N ASN A 98 -3.24 -1.20 14.23
CA ASN A 98 -4.63 -1.63 14.10
C ASN A 98 -5.08 -1.36 12.66
N ILE A 99 -5.17 -2.42 11.87
CA ILE A 99 -5.49 -2.32 10.44
C ILE A 99 -6.99 -2.61 10.31
N PRO A 100 -7.78 -1.67 9.75
CA PRO A 100 -9.20 -1.89 9.57
C PRO A 100 -9.44 -3.16 8.76
N GLN A 101 -10.27 -4.03 9.31
CA GLN A 101 -10.65 -5.28 8.67
C GLN A 101 -11.91 -5.11 7.84
N GLY A 102 -12.01 -5.93 6.81
CA GLY A 102 -13.08 -5.86 5.85
C GLY A 102 -13.05 -4.63 4.95
N SER A 103 -14.16 -4.50 4.25
CA SER A 103 -14.37 -3.52 3.19
C SER A 103 -15.60 -2.65 3.47
N PHE A 104 -16.09 -2.73 4.69
CA PHE A 104 -17.25 -2.03 5.19
C PHE A 104 -16.79 -0.69 5.77
N PHE A 105 -17.23 0.41 5.17
CA PHE A 105 -16.86 1.76 5.61
C PHE A 105 -17.71 2.25 6.80
N GLY A 106 -18.25 1.33 7.61
CA GLY A 106 -19.19 1.66 8.67
C GLY A 106 -20.40 2.40 8.09
N ASP A 107 -20.77 3.51 8.73
CA ASP A 107 -21.88 4.37 8.32
C ASP A 107 -21.48 5.48 7.33
N ASP A 108 -20.27 5.44 6.75
CA ASP A 108 -19.81 6.42 5.75
C ASP A 108 -20.53 6.15 4.41
N GLN A 109 -21.78 6.61 4.30
CA GLN A 109 -22.64 6.43 3.12
C GLN A 109 -21.97 6.96 1.84
N PHE A 110 -21.20 8.04 1.95
CA PHE A 110 -20.44 8.60 0.83
C PHE A 110 -19.42 7.61 0.27
N LEU A 111 -18.60 6.99 1.12
CA LEU A 111 -17.66 5.96 0.66
C LEU A 111 -18.36 4.69 0.18
N GLN A 112 -19.49 4.31 0.79
CA GLN A 112 -20.27 3.14 0.35
C GLN A 112 -20.81 3.34 -1.08
N GLU A 113 -21.39 4.50 -1.39
CA GLU A 113 -21.90 4.81 -2.74
C GLU A 113 -20.79 4.73 -3.80
N ILE A 114 -19.65 5.39 -3.55
CA ILE A 114 -18.51 5.37 -4.47
C ILE A 114 -17.94 3.95 -4.60
N ARG A 115 -17.92 3.18 -3.51
CA ARG A 115 -17.49 1.77 -3.53
C ARG A 115 -18.38 0.95 -4.44
N THR A 116 -19.69 1.04 -4.29
CA THR A 116 -20.65 0.32 -5.13
C THR A 116 -20.45 0.67 -6.60
N ALA A 117 -20.32 1.96 -6.93
CA ALA A 117 -20.02 2.41 -8.29
C ALA A 117 -18.69 1.83 -8.82
N SER A 118 -17.65 1.77 -7.98
CA SER A 118 -16.34 1.23 -8.38
C SER A 118 -16.35 -0.25 -8.79
N LEU A 119 -17.38 -1.00 -8.39
CA LEU A 119 -17.57 -2.41 -8.76
C LEU A 119 -18.34 -2.59 -10.08
N THR A 120 -18.93 -1.52 -10.61
CA THR A 120 -19.64 -1.56 -11.90
C THR A 120 -18.65 -1.51 -13.07
N PRO A 121 -19.04 -1.96 -14.28
CA PRO A 121 -18.17 -1.91 -15.46
C PRO A 121 -17.73 -0.50 -15.85
N THR A 122 -18.57 0.52 -15.59
CA THR A 122 -18.27 1.93 -15.86
C THR A 122 -17.33 2.53 -14.80
N GLY A 123 -17.24 1.91 -13.62
CA GLY A 123 -16.43 2.36 -12.51
C GLY A 123 -16.97 3.63 -11.86
N ILE A 124 -16.07 4.46 -11.32
CA ILE A 124 -16.46 5.68 -10.62
C ILE A 124 -16.66 6.79 -11.65
N VAL A 125 -17.91 7.06 -12.00
CA VAL A 125 -18.29 8.15 -12.92
C VAL A 125 -19.03 9.23 -12.12
N GLY A 126 -18.64 10.48 -12.32
CA GLY A 126 -19.25 11.61 -11.60
C GLY A 126 -20.74 11.74 -11.84
N ILE A 127 -21.23 11.48 -13.06
CA ILE A 127 -22.64 11.66 -13.44
C ILE A 127 -23.61 10.86 -12.56
N ASP A 128 -23.22 9.64 -12.20
CA ASP A 128 -24.03 8.72 -11.38
C ASP A 128 -23.88 8.98 -9.87
N LEU A 129 -23.00 9.90 -9.47
CA LEU A 129 -22.62 10.16 -8.08
C LEU A 129 -22.72 11.65 -7.74
N PRO A 130 -23.94 12.20 -7.52
CA PRO A 130 -24.14 13.63 -7.25
C PRO A 130 -23.34 14.14 -6.05
N ARG A 131 -23.23 13.34 -4.98
CA ARG A 131 -22.42 13.67 -3.80
C ARG A 131 -20.93 13.76 -4.12
N LEU A 132 -20.43 12.90 -5.01
CA LEU A 132 -19.05 12.96 -5.48
C LEU A 132 -18.82 14.19 -6.34
N GLN A 133 -19.73 14.54 -7.24
CA GLN A 133 -19.63 15.79 -8.01
C GLN A 133 -19.54 17.01 -7.10
N GLN A 134 -20.45 17.09 -6.13
CA GLN A 134 -20.49 18.19 -5.18
C GLN A 134 -19.20 18.25 -4.36
N TRP A 135 -18.70 17.12 -3.87
CA TRP A 135 -17.43 17.04 -3.13
C TRP A 135 -16.25 17.47 -4.00
N SER A 136 -16.20 17.01 -5.25
CA SER A 136 -15.14 17.34 -6.21
C SER A 136 -15.07 18.83 -6.53
N GLN A 137 -16.21 19.52 -6.56
CA GLN A 137 -16.26 20.97 -6.80
C GLN A 137 -15.96 21.79 -5.55
N LYS A 138 -16.45 21.36 -4.37
CA LYS A 138 -16.30 22.11 -3.12
C LYS A 138 -14.91 21.99 -2.50
N VAL A 139 -14.25 20.85 -2.66
CA VAL A 139 -12.99 20.57 -1.96
C VAL A 139 -11.81 20.91 -2.87
N ASN A 140 -10.93 21.81 -2.41
CA ASN A 140 -9.72 22.15 -3.15
C ASN A 140 -8.71 20.98 -3.18
N ALA A 141 -7.76 21.00 -4.11
CA ALA A 141 -6.78 19.93 -4.30
C ALA A 141 -5.98 19.61 -3.03
N LYS A 142 -5.61 20.61 -2.22
CA LYS A 142 -4.87 20.42 -0.96
C LYS A 142 -5.67 19.57 0.04
N ASN A 143 -6.95 19.90 0.20
CA ASN A 143 -7.85 19.19 1.10
C ASN A 143 -8.20 17.79 0.58
N LYS A 144 -8.34 17.61 -0.75
CA LYS A 144 -8.48 16.28 -1.36
C LYS A 144 -7.26 15.40 -1.07
N LYS A 145 -6.03 15.91 -1.27
CA LYS A 145 -4.78 15.20 -0.92
C LYS A 145 -4.75 14.79 0.55
N LYS A 146 -5.13 15.71 1.45
CA LYS A 146 -5.18 15.46 2.90
C LYS A 146 -6.18 14.36 3.24
N TYR A 147 -7.41 14.43 2.70
CA TYR A 147 -8.45 13.43 2.89
C TYR A 147 -7.96 12.01 2.54
N PHE A 148 -7.34 11.85 1.38
CA PHE A 148 -6.82 10.55 0.96
C PHE A 148 -5.64 10.06 1.82
N LYS A 149 -4.74 10.96 2.24
CA LYS A 149 -3.65 10.62 3.17
C LYS A 149 -4.16 10.14 4.52
N GLU A 150 -5.23 10.73 5.02
CA GLU A 150 -5.88 10.31 6.27
C GLU A 150 -6.56 8.96 6.11
N LYS A 151 -7.32 8.75 5.03
CA LYS A 151 -8.01 7.47 4.76
C LYS A 151 -7.04 6.29 4.63
N ILE A 152 -5.87 6.48 4.03
CA ILE A 152 -4.87 5.42 3.88
C ILE A 152 -3.97 5.24 5.13
N ALA A 153 -3.95 6.20 6.06
CA ALA A 153 -3.02 6.20 7.20
C ALA A 153 -3.00 4.88 8.00
N PRO A 154 -4.14 4.23 8.30
CA PRO A 154 -4.15 2.96 9.03
C PRO A 154 -3.45 1.81 8.30
N TYR A 155 -3.36 1.88 6.97
CA TYR A 155 -2.73 0.85 6.13
C TYR A 155 -1.25 1.11 5.87
N ARG A 156 -0.73 2.30 6.20
CA ARG A 156 0.68 2.67 5.99
C ARG A 156 1.69 1.72 6.62
N PRO A 157 1.45 1.14 7.81
CA PRO A 157 2.38 0.17 8.37
C PRO A 157 2.62 -1.06 7.48
N ILE A 158 1.62 -1.51 6.71
CA ILE A 158 1.79 -2.59 5.72
C ILE A 158 2.74 -2.13 4.62
N PHE A 159 2.50 -0.95 4.07
CA PHE A 159 3.30 -0.43 2.97
C PHE A 159 4.77 -0.28 3.39
N THR A 160 5.04 0.37 4.52
CA THR A 160 6.41 0.51 5.04
C THR A 160 7.08 -0.85 5.25
N ALA A 161 6.35 -1.83 5.77
CA ALA A 161 6.87 -3.19 5.95
C ALA A 161 7.24 -3.87 4.64
N ILE A 162 6.38 -3.76 3.63
CA ILE A 162 6.62 -4.32 2.30
C ILE A 162 7.81 -3.63 1.63
N THR A 163 7.85 -2.30 1.62
CA THR A 163 8.92 -1.53 0.99
C THR A 163 10.28 -1.79 1.66
N ASP A 164 10.33 -1.81 3.00
CA ASP A 164 11.57 -2.12 3.72
C ASP A 164 12.03 -3.57 3.42
N TYR A 165 11.10 -4.53 3.42
CA TYR A 165 11.39 -5.93 3.08
C TYR A 165 11.95 -6.06 1.65
N LEU A 166 11.27 -5.49 0.66
CA LEU A 166 11.66 -5.58 -0.75
C LEU A 166 12.96 -4.82 -1.03
N THR A 167 13.15 -3.63 -0.46
CA THR A 167 14.41 -2.87 -0.59
C THR A 167 15.58 -3.70 -0.11
N ILE A 168 15.45 -4.31 1.07
CA ILE A 168 16.52 -5.10 1.69
C ILE A 168 16.75 -6.43 0.94
N MET A 169 15.70 -7.01 0.33
CA MET A 169 15.80 -8.15 -0.58
C MET A 169 16.53 -7.79 -1.88
N ARG A 170 16.15 -6.70 -2.54
CA ARG A 170 16.80 -6.19 -3.78
C ARG A 170 18.27 -5.87 -3.54
N ASP A 171 18.61 -5.31 -2.39
CA ASP A 171 19.98 -5.03 -1.95
C ASP A 171 20.86 -6.28 -1.79
N SER A 172 20.26 -7.46 -1.65
CA SER A 172 21.00 -8.72 -1.51
C SER A 172 21.39 -9.36 -2.85
N ILE A 173 20.94 -8.78 -3.97
CA ILE A 173 21.22 -9.28 -5.30
C ILE A 173 22.60 -8.78 -5.75
N THR A 174 23.47 -9.73 -6.13
CA THR A 174 24.71 -9.42 -6.85
C THR A 174 24.48 -9.74 -8.31
N LEU A 175 24.46 -8.72 -9.17
CA LEU A 175 24.40 -8.91 -10.61
C LEU A 175 25.77 -9.45 -11.06
N LYS A 176 25.78 -10.63 -11.69
CA LYS A 176 26.97 -11.09 -12.42
C LYS A 176 26.99 -10.31 -13.73
N ASN A 177 28.05 -9.53 -13.94
CA ASN A 177 28.34 -8.88 -15.22
C ASN A 177 28.85 -9.91 -16.23
#